data_AF-A0A6C0QMX9-F1
#
_entry.id   AF-A0A6C0QMX9-F1
#
_cell.length_a   1.000
_cell.length_b   1.000
_cell.length_c   1.000
_cell.angle_alpha   90.00
_cell.angle_beta   90.00
_cell.angle_gamma   90.00
#
_symmetry.space_group_name_H-M   'P 1'
#
loop_
_entity.id
_entity.type
_entity.pdbx_description
1 polymer ?
#
loop_
_entity_poly.entity_id
_entity_poly.type
_entity_poly.pdbx_seq_one_letter_code
_entity_poly.pdbx_strand_id
1 'polypeptide(L)'
;MSLAKNYIDQLHKLNKTVSGTFEGLTRMQSSIDKELSAVYHEIEREEIDVYNGYLYAKRLQEVLKRRRVVKDEIARLSSFKSTLENTVKDVDSRYERVAKKSEEVRNSLNVTMTINDIVKMDGIAL
;
A
#
# COMPACT_ATOMS: atom_id res chain seq x y z
N MET A 1 5.98 -13.54 23.11
CA MET A 1 5.51 -13.22 21.73
C MET A 1 5.73 -14.45 20.86
N SER A 2 4.75 -14.83 20.04
CA SER A 2 4.91 -15.94 19.08
C SER A 2 5.66 -15.46 17.83
N LEU A 3 6.41 -16.34 17.17
CA LEU A 3 7.05 -16.03 15.88
C LEU A 3 6.01 -15.62 14.83
N ALA A 4 4.86 -16.29 14.82
CA ALA A 4 3.73 -15.94 13.95
C ALA A 4 3.25 -14.49 14.15
N LYS A 5 3.16 -14.02 15.41
CA LYS A 5 2.77 -12.63 15.71
C LYS A 5 3.73 -11.63 15.08
N ASN A 6 5.04 -11.88 15.14
CA ASN A 6 6.04 -11.02 14.50
C ASN A 6 5.83 -10.90 12.99
N TYR A 7 5.60 -12.01 12.29
CA TYR A 7 5.34 -11.99 10.84
C TYR A 7 4.01 -11.31 10.50
N ILE A 8 2.98 -11.49 11.32
CA ILE A 8 1.70 -10.78 11.19
C ILE A 8 1.91 -9.27 11.36
N ASP A 9 2.67 -8.84 12.37
CA ASP A 9 2.97 -7.43 12.58
C ASP A 9 3.77 -6.83 11.41
N GLN A 10 4.67 -7.60 10.79
CA GLN A 10 5.35 -7.20 9.55
C GLN A 10 4.37 -7.06 8.37
N LEU A 11 3.43 -7.99 8.23
CA LEU A 11 2.38 -7.93 7.21
C LEU A 11 1.50 -6.68 7.37
N HIS A 12 1.14 -6.34 8.62
CA HIS A 12 0.42 -5.10 8.96
C HIS A 12 1.20 -3.84 8.57
N LYS A 13 2.50 -3.82 8.87
CA LYS A 13 3.39 -2.71 8.48
C LYS A 13 3.44 -2.55 6.96
N LEU A 14 3.58 -3.67 6.23
CA LEU A 14 3.56 -3.65 4.76
C LEU A 14 2.24 -3.11 4.22
N ASN A 15 1.11 -3.58 4.73
CA ASN A 15 -0.22 -3.12 4.32
C ASN A 15 -0.40 -1.60 4.55
N LYS A 16 0.08 -1.10 5.68
CA LYS A 16 0.08 0.34 5.99
C LYS A 16 0.95 1.13 5.01
N THR A 17 2.16 0.64 4.72
CA THR A 17 3.07 1.27 3.74
C THR A 17 2.43 1.34 2.36
N VAL A 18 1.89 0.23 1.87
CA VAL A 18 1.21 0.15 0.56
C VAL A 18 0.03 1.11 0.49
N SER A 19 -0.78 1.17 1.54
CA SER A 19 -1.92 2.10 1.63
C SER A 19 -1.46 3.56 1.59
N GLY A 20 -0.41 3.90 2.35
CA GLY A 20 0.18 5.24 2.34
C GLY A 20 0.76 5.64 0.98
N THR A 21 1.45 4.72 0.30
CA THR A 21 1.94 4.94 -1.07
C THR A 21 0.80 5.18 -2.04
N PHE A 22 -0.27 4.38 -1.96
CA PHE A 22 -1.45 4.52 -2.81
C PHE A 22 -2.15 5.88 -2.62
N GLU A 23 -2.30 6.33 -1.38
CA GLU A 23 -2.82 7.67 -1.07
C GLU A 23 -1.92 8.77 -1.63
N GLY A 24 -0.59 8.63 -1.48
CA GLY A 24 0.38 9.57 -2.02
C GLY A 24 0.27 9.71 -3.55
N LEU A 25 0.17 8.60 -4.27
CA LEU A 25 -0.03 8.59 -5.71
C LEU A 25 -1.37 9.24 -6.11
N THR A 26 -2.44 8.98 -5.36
CA THR A 26 -3.76 9.58 -5.61
C THR A 26 -3.72 11.10 -5.45
N ARG A 27 -3.03 11.60 -4.42
CA ARG A 27 -2.81 13.05 -4.24
C ARG A 27 -1.98 13.64 -5.37
N MET A 28 -0.95 12.92 -5.83
CA MET A 28 -0.14 13.34 -6.96
C MET A 28 -0.97 13.45 -8.25
N GLN A 29 -1.82 12.45 -8.52
CA GLN A 29 -2.74 12.50 -9.66
C GLN A 29 -3.68 13.70 -9.55
N SER A 30 -4.26 13.97 -8.38
CA SER A 30 -5.13 15.13 -8.16
C SER A 30 -4.42 16.46 -8.44
N SER A 31 -3.14 16.59 -8.05
CA SER A 31 -2.33 17.77 -8.35
C SER A 31 -2.13 17.96 -9.86
N ILE A 32 -1.82 16.88 -10.57
CA ILE A 32 -1.67 16.90 -12.03
C ILE A 32 -3.00 17.21 -12.73
N ASP A 33 -4.12 16.69 -12.22
CA ASP A 33 -5.46 16.99 -12.76
C ASP A 33 -5.81 18.48 -12.61
N LYS A 34 -5.39 19.14 -11.51
CA LYS A 34 -5.54 20.60 -11.36
C LYS A 34 -4.68 21.36 -12.37
N GLU A 35 -3.44 20.94 -12.57
CA GLU A 35 -2.54 21.53 -13.58
C GLU A 35 -3.13 21.37 -14.99
N LEU A 36 -3.66 20.19 -15.31
CA LEU A 36 -4.32 19.91 -16.57
C LEU A 36 -5.55 20.81 -16.79
N SER A 37 -6.38 21.00 -15.76
CA SER A 37 -7.52 21.92 -15.80
C SER A 37 -7.07 23.36 -16.05
N ALA A 38 -5.98 23.81 -15.43
CA ALA A 38 -5.43 25.13 -15.65
C ALA A 38 -4.98 25.33 -17.10
N VAL A 39 -4.27 24.34 -17.68
CA VAL A 39 -3.87 24.38 -19.10
C VAL A 39 -5.09 24.46 -20.01
N TYR A 40 -6.15 23.70 -19.74
CA TYR A 40 -7.39 23.80 -20.52
C TYR A 40 -8.04 25.18 -20.41
N HIS A 41 -8.14 25.75 -19.21
CA HIS A 41 -8.70 27.09 -19.03
C HIS A 41 -7.89 28.20 -19.70
N GLU A 42 -6.56 28.07 -19.76
CA GLU A 42 -5.72 29.02 -20.51
C GLU A 42 -6.00 28.92 -22.01
N ILE A 43 -6.08 27.70 -22.56
CA ILE A 43 -6.40 27.46 -23.97
C ILE A 43 -7.79 28.01 -24.33
N GLU A 44 -8.77 27.91 -23.43
CA GLU A 44 -10.13 28.42 -23.64
C GLU A 44 -10.21 29.96 -23.70
N ARG A 45 -9.27 30.66 -23.05
CA ARG A 45 -9.31 32.12 -22.90
C ARG A 45 -8.54 32.87 -23.99
N GLU A 46 -7.50 32.26 -24.54
CA GLU A 46 -6.55 32.91 -25.43
C GLU A 46 -6.90 32.64 -26.90
N GLU A 47 -6.64 33.63 -27.76
CA GLU A 47 -6.77 33.44 -29.21
C GLU A 47 -5.58 32.62 -29.72
N ILE A 48 -5.86 31.49 -30.35
CA ILE A 48 -4.80 30.55 -30.75
C ILE A 48 -4.12 31.01 -32.04
N ASP A 49 -2.87 31.43 -31.92
CA ASP A 49 -1.94 31.53 -33.04
C ASP A 49 -0.97 30.34 -33.10
N VAL A 50 -0.11 30.31 -34.12
CA VAL A 50 0.84 29.22 -34.36
C VAL A 50 1.85 29.06 -33.21
N TYR A 51 2.33 30.17 -32.65
CA TYR A 51 3.34 30.16 -31.60
C TYR A 51 2.73 29.73 -30.26
N ASN A 52 1.64 30.39 -29.84
CA ASN A 52 0.94 30.10 -28.60
C ASN A 52 0.32 28.70 -28.62
N GLY A 53 -0.26 28.29 -29.76
CA GLY A 53 -0.77 26.93 -29.97
C GLY A 53 0.30 25.85 -29.79
N TYR A 54 1.51 26.07 -30.31
CA TYR A 54 2.63 25.15 -30.11
C TYR A 54 3.04 25.06 -28.64
N LEU A 55 3.13 26.19 -27.93
CA LEU A 55 3.48 26.22 -26.51
C LEU A 55 2.45 25.47 -25.65
N TYR A 56 1.16 25.72 -25.88
CA TYR A 56 0.08 25.01 -25.18
C TYR A 56 0.10 23.52 -25.47
N ALA A 57 0.27 23.11 -26.73
CA ALA A 57 0.35 21.70 -27.09
C ALA A 57 1.52 21.00 -26.41
N LYS A 58 2.69 21.65 -26.35
CA LYS A 58 3.88 21.10 -25.68
C LYS A 58 3.64 20.94 -24.18
N ARG A 59 3.11 21.96 -23.51
CA ARG A 59 2.79 21.92 -22.07
C ARG A 59 1.72 20.85 -21.78
N LEU A 60 0.65 20.83 -22.56
CA LEU A 60 -0.41 19.83 -22.42
C LEU A 60 0.13 18.41 -22.58
N GLN A 61 0.98 18.17 -23.58
CA GLN A 61 1.61 16.87 -23.79
C GLN A 61 2.44 16.44 -22.56
N GLU A 62 3.20 17.35 -21.97
CA GLU A 62 4.02 17.08 -20.79
C GLU A 62 3.15 16.72 -19.57
N VAL A 63 2.09 17.49 -19.30
CA VAL A 63 1.15 17.23 -18.21
C VAL A 63 0.48 15.86 -18.39
N LEU A 64 0.03 15.55 -19.60
CA LEU A 64 -0.61 14.26 -19.92
C LEU A 64 0.36 13.08 -19.77
N LYS A 65 1.63 13.23 -20.17
CA LYS A 65 2.67 12.20 -19.97
C LYS A 65 2.90 11.92 -18.49
N ARG A 66 3.06 12.98 -17.68
CA ARG A 66 3.21 12.85 -16.22
C ARG A 66 1.99 12.16 -15.60
N ARG A 67 0.79 12.58 -16.00
CA ARG A 67 -0.47 11.96 -15.56
C ARG A 67 -0.51 10.48 -15.87
N ARG A 68 -0.07 10.08 -17.07
CA ARG A 68 -0.09 8.69 -17.51
C ARG A 68 0.78 7.80 -16.63
N VAL A 69 2.00 8.25 -16.31
CA VAL A 69 2.92 7.50 -15.43
C VAL A 69 2.29 7.26 -14.06
N VAL A 70 1.71 8.29 -13.45
CA VAL A 70 1.06 8.16 -12.12
C VAL A 70 -0.16 7.25 -12.18
N LYS A 71 -1.01 7.40 -13.20
CA LYS A 71 -2.20 6.58 -13.38
C LYS A 71 -1.86 5.10 -13.58
N ASP A 72 -0.81 4.81 -14.35
CA ASP A 72 -0.35 3.44 -14.57
C ASP A 72 0.17 2.81 -13.27
N GLU A 73 0.86 3.57 -12.42
CA GLU A 73 1.32 3.08 -11.11
C GLU A 73 0.16 2.84 -10.12
N ILE A 74 -0.81 3.76 -10.08
CA ILE A 74 -2.04 3.58 -9.29
C ILE A 74 -2.77 2.31 -9.71
N ALA A 75 -2.90 2.06 -11.02
CA ALA A 75 -3.56 0.87 -11.52
C ALA A 75 -2.85 -0.40 -11.04
N ARG A 76 -1.52 -0.47 -11.16
CA ARG A 76 -0.72 -1.62 -10.69
C ARG A 76 -0.81 -1.81 -9.18
N LEU A 77 -0.75 -0.73 -8.41
CA LEU A 77 -0.77 -0.80 -6.95
C LEU A 77 -2.17 -1.11 -6.41
N SER A 78 -3.23 -0.69 -7.09
CA SER A 78 -4.63 -0.90 -6.66
C SER A 78 -4.98 -2.38 -6.49
N SER A 79 -4.58 -3.22 -7.45
CA SER A 79 -4.83 -4.67 -7.40
C SER A 79 -4.06 -5.32 -6.26
N PHE A 80 -2.81 -4.88 -6.04
CA PHE A 80 -1.98 -5.37 -4.95
C PHE A 80 -2.53 -4.96 -3.58
N LYS A 81 -2.90 -3.67 -3.42
CA LYS A 81 -3.50 -3.14 -2.19
C LYS A 81 -4.76 -3.90 -1.80
N SER A 82 -5.71 -4.07 -2.72
CA SER A 82 -6.96 -4.78 -2.43
C SER A 82 -6.72 -6.22 -1.99
N THR A 83 -5.79 -6.92 -2.66
CA THR A 83 -5.42 -8.29 -2.31
C THR A 83 -4.79 -8.36 -0.92
N LEU A 84 -3.88 -7.43 -0.62
CA LEU A 84 -3.17 -7.38 0.66
C LEU A 84 -4.12 -7.06 1.82
N GLU A 85 -5.03 -6.10 1.65
CA GLU A 85 -6.04 -5.75 2.66
C GLU A 85 -6.94 -6.92 3.03
N ASN A 86 -7.40 -7.70 2.04
CA ASN A 86 -8.21 -8.89 2.29
C ASN A 86 -7.39 -9.97 2.98
N THR A 87 -6.14 -10.19 2.53
CA THR A 87 -5.24 -11.18 3.12
C THR A 87 -4.94 -10.89 4.59
N VAL A 88 -4.69 -9.62 4.94
CA VAL A 88 -4.44 -9.20 6.33
C VAL A 88 -5.64 -9.53 7.22
N LYS A 89 -6.85 -9.18 6.79
CA LYS A 89 -8.08 -9.49 7.55
C LYS A 89 -8.28 -10.99 7.75
N ASP A 90 -8.04 -11.78 6.70
CA ASP A 90 -8.17 -13.23 6.77
C ASP A 90 -7.15 -13.85 7.72
N VAL A 91 -5.89 -13.42 7.63
CA VAL A 91 -4.79 -13.87 8.50
C VAL A 91 -5.07 -13.53 9.95
N ASP A 92 -5.51 -12.30 10.24
CA ASP A 92 -5.85 -11.88 11.61
C ASP A 92 -6.96 -12.77 12.19
N SER A 93 -8.06 -12.95 11.46
CA SER A 93 -9.18 -13.76 11.93
C SER A 93 -8.80 -15.23 12.19
N ARG A 94 -7.87 -15.78 11.40
CA ARG A 94 -7.38 -17.15 11.56
C ARG A 94 -6.41 -17.23 12.73
N TYR A 95 -5.49 -16.27 12.82
CA TYR A 95 -4.51 -16.20 13.89
C TYR A 95 -5.19 -16.06 15.26
N GLU A 96 -6.17 -15.17 15.41
CA GLU A 96 -6.89 -14.97 16.67
C GLU A 96 -7.59 -16.26 17.14
N ARG A 97 -8.24 -16.98 16.21
CA ARG A 97 -8.89 -18.27 16.51
C ARG A 97 -7.90 -19.32 16.97
N VAL A 98 -6.75 -19.44 16.31
CA VAL A 98 -5.71 -20.41 16.67
C VAL A 98 -5.01 -20.01 17.96
N ALA A 99 -4.69 -18.73 18.14
CA ALA A 99 -4.04 -18.20 19.32
C ALA A 99 -4.89 -18.44 20.57
N LYS A 100 -6.20 -18.14 20.50
CA LYS A 100 -7.14 -18.38 21.61
C LYS A 100 -7.19 -19.86 22.01
N LYS A 101 -7.38 -20.76 21.04
CA LYS A 101 -7.38 -22.21 21.29
C LYS A 101 -6.04 -22.70 21.86
N SER A 102 -4.93 -22.17 21.33
CA SER A 102 -3.60 -22.52 21.82
C SER A 102 -3.39 -22.06 23.26
N GLU A 103 -3.91 -20.90 23.65
CA GLU A 103 -3.84 -20.39 25.01
C GLU A 103 -4.69 -21.22 25.98
N GLU A 104 -5.90 -21.61 25.58
CA GLU A 104 -6.75 -22.54 26.33
C GLU A 104 -6.03 -23.86 26.61
N VAL A 105 -5.39 -24.46 25.59
CA VAL A 105 -4.61 -25.69 25.74
C VAL A 105 -3.42 -25.49 26.68
N ARG A 106 -2.65 -24.42 26.49
CA ARG A 106 -1.50 -24.12 27.35
C ARG A 106 -1.89 -23.94 28.81
N ASN A 107 -3.00 -23.26 29.09
CA ASN A 107 -3.52 -23.07 30.43
C ASN A 107 -3.99 -24.40 31.04
N SER A 108 -4.69 -25.24 30.28
CA SER A 108 -5.15 -26.55 30.75
C SER A 108 -4.00 -27.50 31.14
N LEU A 109 -2.84 -27.32 30.52
CA LEU A 109 -1.64 -28.13 30.74
C LEU A 109 -0.58 -27.41 31.62
N ASN A 110 -0.89 -26.23 32.18
CA ASN A 110 0.04 -25.39 32.94
C ASN A 110 1.40 -25.16 32.24
N VAL A 111 1.39 -25.00 30.91
CA VAL A 111 2.61 -24.85 30.11
C VAL A 111 3.13 -23.41 30.21
N THR A 112 4.25 -23.25 30.92
CA THR A 112 4.96 -21.97 31.06
C THR A 112 6.11 -21.79 30.07
N MET A 113 6.66 -22.90 29.56
CA MET A 113 7.78 -22.89 28.61
C MET A 113 7.42 -22.23 27.28
N THR A 114 8.39 -21.53 26.68
CA THR A 114 8.27 -20.78 25.43
C THR A 114 9.11 -21.39 24.31
N ILE A 115 8.87 -20.95 23.06
CA ILE A 115 9.67 -21.39 21.91
C ILE A 115 11.15 -21.00 22.05
N ASN A 116 11.44 -19.88 22.72
CA ASN A 116 12.82 -19.43 22.95
C ASN A 116 13.55 -20.35 23.93
N ASP A 117 12.83 -20.94 24.88
CA ASP A 117 13.41 -21.89 25.83
C ASP A 117 13.79 -23.18 25.10
N ILE A 118 12.92 -23.66 24.21
CA ILE A 118 13.17 -24.83 23.34
C ILE A 118 14.36 -24.58 22.40
N VAL A 119 14.38 -23.43 21.72
CA VAL A 119 15.48 -23.02 20.83
C VAL A 119 16.84 -23.06 21.53
N LYS A 120 16.90 -22.59 22.79
CA LYS A 120 18.13 -22.62 23.58
C LYS A 120 18.52 -24.04 24.00
N MET A 121 17.55 -24.91 24.29
CA MET A 121 17.79 -26.30 24.67
C MET A 121 18.30 -27.14 23.50
N ASP A 122 17.71 -26.95 22.32
CA ASP A 122 17.97 -27.78 21.13
C ASP A 122 19.05 -27.19 20.20
N GLY A 123 19.51 -25.96 20.45
CA GLY A 123 20.57 -25.31 19.66
C GLY A 123 20.13 -24.92 18.24
N ILE A 124 18.84 -24.71 18.02
CA ILE A 124 18.27 -24.40 16.69
C ILE A 124 18.22 -22.88 16.48
N ALA A 125 18.65 -22.38 15.31
CA ALA A 125 18.43 -20.98 14.93
C ALA A 125 17.06 -20.82 14.23
N LEU A 126 16.17 -20.00 14.79
CA LEU A 126 14.82 -19.65 14.25
C LEU A 126 14.68 -18.16 13.99
#